data_AF-A0A173TQ10-F1
#
_entry.id   AF-A0A173TQ10-F1
#
_cell.length_a   1.000
_cell.length_b   1.000
_cell.length_c   1.000
_cell.angle_alpha   90.00
_cell.angle_beta   90.00
_cell.angle_gamma   90.00
#
_symmetry.space_group_name_H-M   'P 1'
#
loop_
_entity.id
_entity.type
_entity.pdbx_description
1 polymer ?
#
loop_
_entity_poly.entity_id
_entity_poly.type
_entity_poly.pdbx_seq_one_letter_code
_entity_poly.pdbx_strand_id
1 'polypeptide(L)'
;MRVLNFCVDEQKISKMPGCDFSNIARGSSDYLKVHLFVSDGWSGCAKVAEFYDMLGQLRESVPVINNTCTVPAVVTGGILWGIRIVGAKGNYRITTNKLEVMQSRQQRANTGNPAGKRKRMRLGRCGHW
;
A
#
# COMPACT_ATOMS: atom_id res chain seq x y z
N MET A 1 -6.88 -5.89 10.18
CA MET A 1 -5.45 -5.54 10.05
C MET A 1 -4.99 -5.96 8.66
N ARG A 2 -4.44 -5.04 7.86
CA ARG A 2 -4.03 -5.25 6.47
C ARG A 2 -2.51 -5.23 6.38
N VAL A 3 -1.94 -6.16 5.63
CA VAL A 3 -0.48 -6.30 5.46
C VAL A 3 -0.09 -5.84 4.06
N LEU A 4 0.89 -4.95 3.97
CA LEU A 4 1.51 -4.46 2.75
C LEU A 4 2.84 -5.18 2.57
N ASN A 5 2.95 -5.95 1.49
CA ASN A 5 4.13 -6.74 1.18
C ASN A 5 5.06 -5.95 0.27
N PHE A 6 6.32 -5.81 0.67
CA PHE A 6 7.35 -5.15 -0.12
C PHE A 6 8.49 -6.12 -0.40
N CYS A 7 9.07 -6.01 -1.60
CA CYS A 7 10.32 -6.66 -1.93
C CYS A 7 11.45 -5.66 -1.72
N VAL A 8 12.50 -6.09 -1.03
CA VAL A 8 13.72 -5.33 -0.80
C VAL A 8 14.85 -6.14 -1.40
N ASP A 9 15.33 -5.67 -2.54
CA ASP A 9 16.46 -6.27 -3.24
C ASP A 9 17.60 -5.28 -3.31
N GLU A 10 18.70 -5.61 -2.64
CA GLU A 10 19.86 -4.72 -2.48
C GLU A 10 19.43 -3.33 -1.98
N GLN A 11 19.70 -2.27 -2.74
CA GLN A 11 19.34 -0.89 -2.42
C GLN A 11 17.99 -0.45 -3.02
N LYS A 12 17.13 -1.41 -3.40
CA LYS A 12 15.85 -1.14 -4.03
C LYS A 12 14.69 -1.73 -3.22
N ILE A 13 13.70 -0.90 -2.93
CA ILE A 13 12.41 -1.33 -2.39
C ILE A 13 11.33 -1.18 -3.46
N SER A 14 10.50 -2.20 -3.61
CA SER A 14 9.38 -2.23 -4.54
C SER A 14 8.13 -2.86 -3.90
N LYS A 15 6.96 -2.56 -4.47
CA LYS A 15 5.70 -3.19 -4.10
C LYS A 15 5.71 -4.64 -4.56
N MET A 16 5.33 -5.58 -3.69
CA MET A 16 5.26 -6.98 -4.09
C MET A 16 4.19 -7.17 -5.17
N PRO A 17 4.49 -7.88 -6.27
CA PRO A 17 3.50 -8.26 -7.27
C PRO A 17 2.34 -9.03 -6.62
N GLY A 18 1.10 -8.67 -6.95
CA GLY A 18 -0.10 -9.32 -6.41
C GLY A 18 -0.52 -8.86 -5.01
N CYS A 19 0.25 -8.00 -4.34
CA CYS A 19 -0.20 -7.35 -3.11
C CYS A 19 -1.10 -6.15 -3.46
N ASP A 20 -2.26 -6.06 -2.82
CA ASP A 20 -3.18 -4.95 -3.03
C ASP A 20 -2.69 -3.71 -2.24
N PHE A 21 -2.35 -2.65 -2.98
CA PHE A 21 -2.03 -1.32 -2.45
C PHE A 21 -3.14 -0.29 -2.71
N SER A 22 -4.29 -0.73 -3.22
CA SER A 22 -5.46 0.12 -3.44
C SER A 22 -6.32 0.23 -2.18
N ASN A 23 -7.19 1.24 -2.13
CA ASN A 23 -8.20 1.35 -1.06
C ASN A 23 -7.61 1.43 0.37
N ILE A 24 -6.39 1.96 0.51
CA ILE A 24 -5.76 2.18 1.82
C ILE A 24 -6.46 3.37 2.49
N ALA A 25 -7.11 3.11 3.63
CA ALA A 25 -7.96 4.07 4.33
C ALA A 25 -7.16 5.16 5.06
N ARG A 26 -7.20 6.39 4.55
CA ARG A 26 -6.57 7.54 5.22
C ARG A 26 -7.16 7.82 6.61
N GLY A 27 -6.30 8.20 7.56
CA GLY A 27 -6.70 8.70 8.88
C GLY A 27 -7.07 7.62 9.89
N SER A 28 -6.82 6.35 9.59
CA SER A 28 -6.95 5.25 10.55
C SER A 28 -5.57 4.91 11.13
N SER A 29 -5.53 4.52 12.42
CA SER A 29 -4.31 4.10 13.13
C SER A 29 -4.25 2.57 13.25
N ASP A 30 -3.03 2.03 13.39
CA ASP A 30 -2.75 0.63 13.79
C ASP A 30 -3.32 -0.49 12.91
N TYR A 31 -3.89 -0.15 11.76
CA TYR A 31 -4.52 -1.11 10.86
C TYR A 31 -3.58 -1.63 9.77
N LEU A 32 -2.46 -0.94 9.52
CA LEU A 32 -1.47 -1.29 8.50
C LEU A 32 -0.22 -1.92 9.13
N LYS A 33 0.18 -3.06 8.57
CA LYS A 33 1.50 -3.65 8.79
C LYS A 33 2.27 -3.72 7.49
N VAL A 34 3.58 -3.61 7.60
CA VAL A 34 4.53 -3.85 6.52
C VAL A 34 5.13 -5.23 6.73
N HIS A 35 5.25 -5.99 5.65
CA HIS A 35 6.05 -7.21 5.61
C HIS A 35 7.10 -7.08 4.51
N LEU A 36 8.36 -7.36 4.83
CA LEU A 36 9.49 -7.23 3.93
C LEU A 36 9.98 -8.60 3.46
N PHE A 37 10.12 -8.76 2.15
CA PHE A 37 10.85 -9.86 1.54
C PHE A 37 12.22 -9.33 1.15
N VAL A 38 13.24 -9.66 1.96
CA VAL A 38 14.60 -9.14 1.82
C VAL A 38 15.48 -10.14 1.07
N SER A 39 16.37 -9.65 0.19
CA SER A 39 17.40 -10.48 -0.45
C SER A 39 18.60 -10.73 0.48
N ASP A 40 19.46 -11.68 0.09
CA ASP A 40 20.56 -12.20 0.93
C ASP A 40 21.55 -11.12 1.39
N GLY A 41 21.67 -10.00 0.66
CA GLY A 41 22.49 -8.85 1.04
C GLY A 41 22.09 -8.21 2.39
N TRP A 42 20.89 -8.51 2.89
CA TRP A 42 20.36 -8.02 4.15
C TRP A 42 20.51 -9.02 5.31
N SER A 43 21.17 -10.15 5.06
CA SER A 43 21.36 -11.23 6.05
C SER A 43 22.22 -10.79 7.23
N GLY A 44 21.69 -10.98 8.44
CA GLY A 44 22.33 -10.54 9.69
C GLY A 44 22.33 -9.02 9.90
N CYS A 45 21.65 -8.23 9.07
CA CYS A 45 21.46 -6.80 9.31
C CYS A 45 20.29 -6.55 10.28
N ALA A 46 20.51 -5.68 11.26
CA ALA A 46 19.44 -4.99 11.96
C ALA A 46 18.77 -4.02 10.98
N LYS A 47 17.43 -3.97 11.00
CA LYS A 47 16.63 -3.27 9.99
C LYS A 47 15.72 -2.25 10.66
N VAL A 48 15.62 -1.07 10.05
CA VAL A 48 14.71 0.00 10.46
C VAL A 48 13.94 0.47 9.23
N ALA A 49 12.63 0.66 9.39
CA ALA A 49 11.75 1.28 8.41
C ALA A 49 11.58 2.77 8.76
N GLU A 50 12.08 3.63 7.88
CA GLU A 50 11.91 5.07 7.96
C GLU A 50 10.63 5.48 7.22
N PHE A 51 9.72 6.13 7.93
CA PHE A 51 8.44 6.57 7.42
C PHE A 51 8.42 8.09 7.20
N TYR A 52 8.00 8.50 6.01
CA TYR A 52 7.95 9.89 5.59
C TYR A 52 6.51 10.31 5.33
N ASP A 53 6.21 11.57 5.61
CA ASP A 53 4.93 12.16 5.24
C ASP A 53 4.86 12.53 3.75
N MET A 54 3.74 13.14 3.36
CA MET A 54 3.52 13.64 2.00
C MET A 54 4.39 14.83 1.60
N LEU A 55 5.00 15.53 2.57
CA LEU A 55 5.98 16.59 2.32
C LEU A 55 7.40 16.02 2.20
N GLY A 56 7.56 14.71 2.40
CA GLY A 56 8.81 14.00 2.38
C GLY A 56 9.67 14.17 3.62
N GLN A 57 9.11 14.68 4.72
CA GLN A 57 9.79 14.78 6.01
C GLN A 57 9.76 13.44 6.73
N LEU A 58 10.91 13.04 7.29
CA LEU A 58 10.99 11.86 8.16
C LEU A 58 10.14 12.13 9.40
N ARG A 59 9.14 11.28 9.63
CA ARG A 59 8.26 11.40 10.80
C ARG A 59 8.65 10.41 11.88
N GLU A 60 8.95 9.18 11.50
CA GLU A 60 9.22 8.13 12.48
C GLU A 60 10.08 7.01 11.87
N SER A 61 10.88 6.38 12.73
CA SER A 61 11.75 5.26 12.38
C SER A 61 11.38 4.07 13.26
N VAL A 62 10.88 3.00 12.65
CA VAL A 62 10.36 1.83 13.37
C VAL A 62 11.28 0.63 13.14
N PRO A 63 11.74 -0.07 14.19
CA PRO A 63 12.53 -1.27 14.02
C PRO A 63 11.71 -2.37 13.32
N VAL A 64 12.34 -3.06 12.37
CA VAL A 64 11.71 -4.19 11.68
C VAL A 64 12.09 -5.48 12.40
N ILE A 65 11.09 -6.14 12.98
CA ILE A 65 11.25 -7.37 13.76
C ILE A 65 10.54 -8.50 13.02
N ASN A 66 11.22 -9.63 12.82
CA ASN A 66 10.72 -10.77 12.03
C ASN A 66 10.22 -10.33 10.64
N ASN A 67 10.96 -9.43 9.98
CA ASN A 67 10.60 -8.83 8.69
C ASN A 67 9.26 -8.07 8.67
N THR A 68 8.74 -7.68 9.85
CA THR A 68 7.50 -6.93 9.96
C THR A 68 7.67 -5.67 10.80
N CYS A 69 6.86 -4.65 10.49
CA CYS A 69 6.68 -3.48 11.35
C CYS A 69 5.27 -2.90 11.19
N THR A 70 4.83 -2.15 12.19
CA THR A 70 3.56 -1.42 12.15
C THR A 70 3.78 -0.06 11.48
N VAL A 71 2.86 0.34 10.60
CA VAL A 71 2.90 1.69 10.01
C VAL A 71 2.39 2.69 11.06
N PRO A 72 3.16 3.73 11.39
CA PRO A 72 2.77 4.67 12.42
C PRO A 72 1.62 5.58 11.95
N ALA A 73 0.71 5.89 12.86
CA ALA A 73 -0.47 6.71 12.55
C ALA A 73 -0.13 8.13 12.04
N VAL A 74 1.06 8.64 12.41
CA VAL A 74 1.54 9.97 12.01
C VAL A 74 1.67 10.11 10.48
N VAL A 75 1.95 9.02 9.76
CA VAL A 75 2.08 9.06 8.29
C VAL A 75 0.79 8.64 7.55
N THR A 76 -0.14 7.97 8.22
CA THR A 76 -1.42 7.56 7.60
C THR A 76 -2.45 8.69 7.50
N GLY A 77 -2.17 9.87 8.06
CA GLY A 77 -3.04 11.05 7.96
C GLY A 77 -3.08 11.70 6.56
N GLY A 78 -2.02 11.55 5.75
CA GLY A 78 -1.88 12.18 4.44
C GLY A 78 -2.56 11.44 3.28
N ILE A 79 -2.50 11.98 2.06
CA ILE A 79 -2.94 11.25 0.85
C ILE A 79 -1.90 10.22 0.35
N LEU A 80 -0.65 10.35 0.80
CA LEU A 80 0.43 9.44 0.53
C LEU A 80 1.42 9.47 1.69
N TRP A 81 2.22 8.42 1.81
CA TRP A 81 3.36 8.35 2.70
C TRP A 81 4.51 7.62 2.01
N GLY A 82 5.73 7.90 2.47
CA GLY A 82 6.95 7.28 1.97
C GLY A 82 7.50 6.26 2.95
N ILE A 83 8.20 5.26 2.43
CA ILE A 83 8.97 4.28 3.20
C ILE A 83 10.37 4.10 2.60
N ARG A 84 11.36 3.94 3.47
CA ARG A 84 12.73 3.55 3.15
C ARG A 84 13.19 2.54 4.19
N ILE A 85 13.97 1.55 3.78
CA ILE A 85 14.57 0.58 4.71
C ILE A 85 16.04 0.88 4.85
N VAL A 86 16.51 0.89 6.09
CA VAL A 86 17.92 1.03 6.46
C VAL A 86 18.35 -0.25 7.15
N GLY A 87 19.44 -0.84 6.68
CA GLY A 87 20.07 -2.03 7.24
C GLY A 87 21.44 -1.69 7.78
N ALA A 88 21.78 -2.21 8.97
CA ALA A 88 23.10 -2.04 9.57
C ALA A 88 23.62 -3.35 10.17
N LYS A 89 24.92 -3.61 10.00
CA LYS A 89 25.65 -4.76 10.55
C LYS A 89 27.11 -4.37 10.78
N GLY A 90 27.48 -4.06 12.04
CA GLY A 90 28.82 -3.56 12.33
C GLY A 90 29.13 -2.29 11.52
N ASN A 91 30.18 -2.33 10.70
CA ASN A 91 30.57 -1.22 9.81
C ASN A 91 29.84 -1.22 8.46
N TYR A 92 28.99 -2.21 8.19
CA TYR A 92 28.18 -2.29 6.98
C TYR A 92 26.86 -1.55 7.17
N ARG A 93 26.55 -0.64 6.24
CA ARG A 93 25.25 0.03 6.16
C ARG A 93 24.73 -0.05 4.73
N ILE A 94 23.48 -0.48 4.60
CA ILE A 94 22.75 -0.52 3.32
C ILE A 94 21.46 0.29 3.48
N THR A 95 21.04 0.97 2.43
CA THR A 95 19.85 1.81 2.47
C THR A 95 19.15 1.74 1.13
N THR A 96 17.83 1.60 1.14
CA THR A 96 17.04 1.53 -0.09
C THR A 96 16.74 2.91 -0.67
N ASN A 97 16.23 2.96 -1.90
CA ASN A 97 15.47 4.11 -2.38
C ASN A 97 14.25 4.39 -1.47
N LYS A 98 13.65 5.56 -1.65
CA LYS A 98 12.35 5.89 -1.06
C LYS A 98 11.23 5.41 -1.99
N LEU A 99 10.22 4.76 -1.42
CA LEU A 99 9.03 4.31 -2.15
C LEU A 99 7.77 4.93 -1.54
N GLU A 100 6.86 5.35 -2.41
CA GLU A 100 5.62 6.02 -2.00
C GLU A 100 4.41 5.09 -2.09
N VAL A 101 3.55 5.20 -1.09
CA VAL A 101 2.29 4.48 -0.97
C VAL A 101 1.14 5.49 -0.95
N MET A 102 0.27 5.38 -1.95
CA MET A 102 -0.89 6.25 -2.08
C MET A 102 -2.05 5.72 -1.26
N GLN A 103 -2.71 6.61 -0.54
CA GLN A 103 -3.90 6.34 0.24
C GLN A 103 -5.12 6.89 -0.49
N SER A 104 -6.18 6.11 -0.56
CA SER A 104 -7.45 6.55 -1.11
C SER A 104 -8.31 7.20 -0.03
N ARG A 105 -9.09 8.21 -0.39
CA ARG A 105 -10.31 8.48 0.37
C ARG A 105 -11.22 7.27 0.20
N GLN A 106 -11.69 6.66 1.29
CA GLN A 106 -12.81 5.72 1.18
C GLN A 106 -13.92 6.44 0.43
N GLN A 107 -14.19 6.03 -0.80
CA GLN A 107 -15.38 6.50 -1.50
C GLN A 107 -16.55 5.90 -0.72
N ARG A 108 -17.45 6.75 -0.20
CA ARG A 108 -18.78 6.28 0.19
C ARG A 108 -19.31 5.53 -1.04
N ALA A 109 -19.61 4.25 -0.88
CA ALA A 109 -20.22 3.46 -1.93
C ALA A 109 -21.53 4.14 -2.34
N ASN A 110 -21.53 4.83 -3.49
CA ASN A 110 -22.77 5.18 -4.15
C ASN A 110 -23.32 3.87 -4.72
N THR A 111 -24.17 3.20 -3.95
CA THR A 111 -25.09 2.18 -4.48
C THR A 111 -26.07 2.86 -5.42
N GLY A 112 -25.62 3.11 -6.66
CA GLY A 112 -26.46 3.50 -7.78
C GLY A 112 -27.34 2.32 -8.18
N ASN A 113 -28.59 2.34 -7.73
CA ASN A 113 -29.68 1.47 -8.13
C ASN A 113 -29.76 1.32 -9.67
N PRO A 114 -29.67 0.11 -10.26
CA PRO A 114 -29.90 -0.08 -11.69
C PRO A 114 -31.40 -0.22 -11.96
N ALA A 115 -32.17 0.86 -11.80
CA ALA A 115 -33.56 0.92 -12.23
C ALA A 115 -33.64 1.59 -13.60
N GLY A 116 -33.96 0.81 -14.65
CA GLY A 116 -34.51 1.39 -15.88
C GLY A 116 -34.06 0.84 -17.23
N LYS A 117 -34.05 -0.49 -17.45
CA LYS A 117 -34.18 -1.01 -18.82
C LYS A 117 -35.67 -1.09 -19.20
N ARG A 118 -36.23 0.03 -19.68
CA ARG A 118 -37.52 0.04 -20.39
C ARG A 118 -37.36 -0.71 -21.72
N LYS A 119 -37.83 -1.95 -21.77
CA LYS A 119 -38.12 -2.70 -23.01
C LYS A 119 -39.12 -1.88 -23.84
N ARG A 120 -38.68 -1.30 -24.96
CA ARG A 120 -39.59 -0.93 -26.05
C ARG A 120 -39.84 -2.18 -26.88
N MET A 121 -40.97 -2.86 -26.62
CA MET A 121 -41.56 -3.77 -27.59
C MET A 121 -42.07 -2.95 -28.78
N ARG A 122 -41.60 -3.24 -29.99
CA ARG A 122 -42.35 -2.96 -31.21
C ARG A 122 -42.85 -4.29 -31.75
N LEU A 123 -44.15 -4.51 -31.57
CA LEU A 123 -44.95 -5.49 -32.31
C LEU A 123 -44.99 -5.06 -33.78
N GLY A 124 -44.51 -5.91 -34.67
CA GLY A 124 -44.67 -5.79 -36.12
C GLY A 124 -45.10 -7.14 -36.66
N ARG A 125 -46.39 -7.24 -37.00
CA ARG A 125 -47.08 -8.42 -37.52
C ARG A 125 -46.56 -8.80 -38.91
N CYS A 126 -46.28 -10.09 -39.11
CA CYS A 126 -46.38 -10.72 -40.42
C CYS A 126 -47.30 -11.93 -40.26
N GLY A 127 -48.52 -11.82 -40.78
CA GLY A 127 -49.49 -12.90 -40.91
C GLY A 127 -49.95 -12.94 -42.36
N HIS A 128 -49.95 -14.16 -42.90
CA HIS A 128 -50.54 -14.61 -44.17
C HIS A 128 -51.86 -13.93 -44.52
N TRP A 129 -52.10 -13.65 -45.81
CA TRP A 129 -53.03 -14.36 -46.70
C TRP A 129 -52.56 -14.19 -48.14
#